data_AF-A0A497TQP8-F1
#
_entry.id   AF-A0A497TQP8-F1
#
_cell.length_a   1.000
_cell.length_b   1.000
_cell.length_c   1.000
_cell.angle_alpha   90.00
_cell.angle_beta   90.00
_cell.angle_gamma   90.00
#
_symmetry.space_group_name_H-M   'P 1'
#
loop_
_entity.id
_entity.type
_entity.pdbx_description
1 polymer ?
#
loop_
_entity_poly.entity_id
_entity_poly.type
_entity_poly.pdbx_seq_one_letter_code
_entity_poly.pdbx_strand_id
1 'polypeptide(L)' 'MDINLADVTIHVDEILDKATLDQLQTSFRERDGVVSVHVEERRPHLFLLEYNPALVNSQDLLSITQFQGLHAELVGL' A
#
# COMPACT_ATOMS: atom_id res chain seq x y z
N MET A 1 -20.32 -12.24 -10.44
CA MET A 1 -19.43 -11.14 -10.83
C MET A 1 -18.03 -11.60 -10.49
N ASP A 2 -17.20 -11.86 -11.49
CA ASP A 2 -15.78 -12.06 -11.27
C ASP A 2 -15.18 -10.69 -10.93
N ILE A 3 -14.75 -10.52 -9.68
CA ILE A 3 -13.93 -9.39 -9.29
C ILE A 3 -12.50 -9.81 -9.60
N ASN A 4 -11.92 -9.23 -10.65
CA ASN A 4 -10.49 -9.39 -10.90
C ASN A 4 -9.75 -8.60 -9.82
N LEU A 5 -8.93 -9.29 -9.04
CA LEU A 5 -8.08 -8.67 -8.02
C LEU A 5 -6.62 -8.79 -8.46
N ALA A 6 -5.86 -7.75 -8.16
CA ALA A 6 -4.43 -7.71 -8.32
C ALA A 6 -3.79 -7.44 -6.97
N ASP A 7 -2.58 -7.95 -6.77
CA ASP A 7 -1.75 -7.63 -5.61
C ASP A 7 -0.54 -6.80 -6.00
N VAL A 8 -0.03 -6.02 -5.04
CA VAL A 8 1.21 -5.26 -5.20
C VAL A 8 1.93 -5.16 -3.86
N THR A 9 3.26 -5.26 -3.89
CA THR A 9 4.08 -4.95 -2.70
C THR A 9 4.66 -3.55 -2.82
N ILE A 10 4.51 -2.75 -1.77
CA ILE A 10 5.12 -1.42 -1.64
C ILE A 10 6.20 -1.52 -0.56
N HIS A 11 7.42 -1.14 -0.94
CA HIS A 11 8.53 -0.93 0.00
C HIS A 11 8.67 0.55 0.30
N VAL A 12 8.73 0.89 1.58
CA VAL A 12 9.01 2.25 2.05
C VAL A 12 10.45 2.30 2.55
N ASP A 13 11.23 3.28 2.14
CA ASP A 13 12.66 3.32 2.46
C ASP A 13 12.93 3.79 3.90
N GLU A 14 12.01 4.57 4.46
CA GLU A 14 12.10 5.07 5.82
C GLU A 14 11.80 4.01 6.90
N ILE A 15 12.43 4.19 8.05
CA ILE A 15 12.02 3.49 9.27
C ILE A 15 10.73 4.13 9.77
N LEU A 16 9.63 3.38 9.65
CA LEU A 16 8.33 3.83 10.10
C LEU A 16 8.19 3.67 11.62
N ASP A 17 7.87 4.76 12.31
CA ASP A 17 7.36 4.67 13.66
C ASP A 17 5.91 4.12 13.65
N LYS A 18 5.40 3.78 14.83
CA LYS A 18 4.06 3.20 14.95
C LYS A 18 2.97 4.16 14.43
N ALA A 19 3.11 5.46 14.65
CA ALA A 19 2.10 6.43 14.24
C ALA A 19 2.07 6.57 12.71
N THR A 20 3.23 6.66 12.05
CA THR A 20 3.33 6.69 10.59
C THR A 20 2.85 5.39 9.97
N LEU A 21 3.18 4.24 10.59
CA LEU A 21 2.71 2.93 10.14
C LEU A 21 1.18 2.81 10.18
N ASP A 22 0.57 3.21 11.30
CA ASP A 22 -0.89 3.16 11.49
C ASP A 22 -1.59 4.15 10.54
N GLN A 23 -1.00 5.33 10.31
CA GLN A 23 -1.50 6.32 9.35
C GLN A 23 -1.48 5.79 7.92
N LEU A 24 -0.35 5.23 7.46
CA LEU A 24 -0.22 4.63 6.13
C LEU A 24 -1.22 3.51 5.91
N GLN A 25 -1.34 2.58 6.88
CA GLN A 25 -2.33 1.49 6.80
C GLN A 25 -3.75 2.03 6.66
N THR A 26 -4.08 3.09 7.40
CA THR A 26 -5.39 3.73 7.31
C THR A 26 -5.59 4.37 5.93
N SER A 27 -4.62 5.12 5.43
CA SER A 27 -4.69 5.76 4.11
C SER A 27 -4.85 4.74 2.97
N PHE A 28 -4.19 3.59 3.04
CA PHE A 28 -4.40 2.51 2.07
C PHE A 28 -5.80 1.92 2.16
N ARG A 29 -6.31 1.65 3.38
CA ARG A 29 -7.65 1.08 3.59
C ARG A 29 -8.78 2.02 3.17
N GLU A 30 -8.56 3.33 3.23
CA GLU A 30 -9.54 4.35 2.82
C GLU A 30 -9.55 4.59 1.30
N ARG A 31 -8.54 4.09 0.56
CA ARG A 31 -8.49 4.24 -0.90
C ARG A 31 -9.53 3.33 -1.55
N ASP A 32 -10.49 3.95 -2.22
CA ASP A 32 -11.48 3.21 -3.02
C ASP A 32 -10.79 2.28 -4.03
N GLY A 33 -11.23 1.03 -4.07
CA GLY A 33 -10.60 -0.05 -4.83
C GLY A 33 -9.61 -0.92 -4.06
N VAL A 34 -9.13 -0.52 -2.88
CA VAL A 34 -8.31 -1.39 -2.02
C VAL A 34 -9.20 -2.39 -1.28
N VAL A 35 -8.83 -3.66 -1.36
CA VAL A 35 -9.55 -4.79 -0.75
C VAL A 35 -8.87 -5.24 0.54
N SER A 36 -7.54 -5.30 0.55
CA SER A 36 -6.75 -5.74 1.70
C SER A 36 -5.46 -4.96 1.82
N VAL A 37 -5.04 -4.75 3.07
CA VAL A 37 -3.77 -4.12 3.45
C VAL A 37 -3.11 -4.98 4.51
N HIS A 38 -2.00 -5.61 4.15
CA HIS A 38 -1.17 -6.41 5.05
C HIS A 38 0.19 -5.75 5.24
N VAL A 39 0.63 -5.66 6.50
CA VAL A 39 1.97 -5.21 6.87
C VAL A 39 2.74 -6.42 7.37
N GLU A 40 3.95 -6.61 6.86
CA GLU A 40 4.84 -7.65 7.33
C GLU A 40 5.38 -7.30 8.73
N GLU A 41 5.01 -8.08 9.74
CA GLU A 41 5.36 -7.80 11.15
C GLU A 41 6.87 -7.72 11.40
N ARG A 42 7.66 -8.47 10.63
CA ARG A 42 9.13 -8.48 10.75
C ARG A 42 9.80 -7.37 9.94
N ARG A 43 9.06 -6.73 9.02
CA ARG A 43 9.52 -5.70 8.09
C ARG A 43 8.39 -4.67 7.92
N PRO A 44 8.18 -3.79 8.90
CA PRO A 44 7.04 -2.86 8.92
C PRO A 44 7.06 -1.83 7.79
N HIS A 45 8.13 -1.78 7.00
CA HIS A 45 8.28 -0.98 5.79
C HIS A 45 7.80 -1.70 4.52
N LEU A 46 7.29 -2.94 4.61
CA LEU A 46 6.71 -3.69 3.50
C LEU A 46 5.21 -3.85 3.65
N PHE A 47 4.49 -3.37 2.64
CA PHE A 47 3.04 -3.44 2.55
C PHE A 47 2.65 -4.32 1.38
N LEU A 48 1.84 -5.34 1.63
CA LEU A 48 1.17 -6.12 0.60
C LEU A 48 -0.27 -5.63 0.48
N LEU A 49 -0.63 -5.10 -0.69
CA LEU A 49 -1.95 -4.58 -0.98
C LEU A 49 -2.64 -5.48 -1.99
N GLU A 50 -3.90 -5.82 -1.73
CA GLU A 50 -4.78 -6.42 -2.72
C GLU A 50 -5.82 -5.37 -3.13
N TYR A 51 -6.05 -5.21 -4.43
CA TYR A 51 -6.89 -4.15 -4.96
C TYR A 51 -7.64 -4.57 -6.23
N ASN A 52 -8.71 -3.85 -6.53
CA ASN A 52 -9.47 -3.96 -7.77
C ASN A 52 -8.85 -3.01 -8.83
N PRO A 53 -8.20 -3.53 -9.89
CA PRO A 53 -7.58 -2.73 -10.93
C PRO A 53 -8.57 -1.92 -11.79
N ALA A 54 -9.88 -2.18 -11.68
CA ALA A 54 -10.90 -1.36 -12.31
C ALA A 54 -11.16 -0.03 -11.56
N LEU A 55 -10.70 0.10 -10.31
CA LEU A 55 -10.98 1.26 -9.43
C LEU A 55 -9.70 2.03 -9.05
N VAL A 56 -8.59 1.32 -8.88
CA VAL A 56 -7.29 1.90 -8.49
C VAL A 56 -6.16 1.13 -9.15
N ASN A 57 -5.01 1.77 -9.39
CA ASN A 57 -3.82 1.11 -9.93
C ASN A 57 -2.65 1.19 -8.93
N SER A 58 -1.60 0.40 -9.15
CA SER A 58 -0.42 0.34 -8.27
C SER A 58 0.31 1.69 -8.14
N GLN A 59 0.29 2.53 -9.18
CA GLN A 59 0.91 3.86 -9.16
C GLN A 59 0.13 4.84 -8.27
N ASP A 60 -1.20 4.76 -8.26
CA ASP A 60 -2.04 5.53 -7.34
C ASP A 60 -1.76 5.13 -5.89
N LEU A 61 -1.58 3.83 -5.64
CA LEU A 61 -1.24 3.31 -4.32
C LEU A 61 0.15 3.78 -3.89
N LEU A 62 1.14 3.73 -4.78
CA LEU A 62 2.46 4.29 -4.52
C LEU A 62 2.40 5.78 -4.18
N SER A 63 1.55 6.55 -4.86
CA SER A 63 1.44 8.00 -4.63
C SER A 63 0.98 8.34 -3.19
N ILE A 64 0.27 7.43 -2.52
CA ILE A 64 -0.19 7.64 -1.12
C ILE A 64 1.00 7.81 -0.17
N THR A 65 2.10 7.07 -0.36
CA THR A 65 3.30 7.21 0.47
C THR A 65 4.01 8.54 0.17
N GLN A 66 4.09 8.90 -1.10
CA GLN A 66 4.74 10.14 -1.56
C GLN A 66 4.02 11.40 -1.04
N PHE A 67 2.68 11.39 -0.99
CA PHE A 67 1.90 12.48 -0.39
C PHE A 67 2.15 12.66 1.11
N GLN A 68 2.67 11.63 1.79
CA GLN A 68 3.07 11.70 3.20
C GLN A 68 4.56 12.06 3.37
N GLY A 69 5.25 12.40 2.28
CA GLY A 69 6.67 12.77 2.28
C GLY A 69 7.63 11.60 2.39
N LEU A 70 7.16 10.38 2.12
CA LEU A 70 7.94 9.15 2.21
C LEU A 70 8.46 8.72 0.83
N HIS A 71 9.60 8.05 0.82
CA HIS A 71 10.16 7.42 -0.36
C HIS A 71 9.73 5.97 -0.39
N ALA A 72 9.11 5.56 -1.49
CA ALA A 72 8.66 4.19 -1.64
C ALA A 72 8.80 3.74 -3.09
N GLU A 73 8.81 2.43 -3.26
CA GLU A 73 8.95 1.75 -4.54
C GLU A 73 7.96 0.58 -4.63
N LEU A 74 7.51 0.30 -5.85
CA LEU A 74 6.77 -0.93 -6.15
C LEU A 74 7.78 -2.07 -6.24
N VAL A 75 7.56 -3.12 -5.47
CA VAL A 75 8.37 -4.34 -5.49
C VAL A 75 7.50 -5.51 -5.93
N GLY A 76 7.98 -6.28 -6.90
CA GLY A 76 7.22 -7.37 -7.49
C GLY A 76 6.39 -6.91 -8.69
N LEU A 77 6.68 -7.54 -9.82
CA LEU A 77 5.90 -7.56 -11.06
C LEU A 77 5.66 -9.02 -11.42
#